data_AF-A0A8C9LFG2-F1
#
_entry.id   AF-A0A8C9LFG2-F1
#
_cell.length_a   1.000
_cell.length_b   1.000
_cell.length_c   1.000
_cell.angle_alpha   90.00
_cell.angle_beta   90.00
_cell.angle_gamma   90.00
#
_symmetry.space_group_name_H-M   'P 1'
#
loop_
_entity.id
_entity.type
_entity.pdbx_description
1 polymer ?
#
loop_
_entity_poly.entity_id
_entity_poly.type
_entity_poly.pdbx_seq_one_letter_code
_entity_poly.pdbx_strand_id
1 'polypeptide(L)'
;MSGLFLLIFQDIQAEIDAHNDIFKSIDGNRQKMVKALGNSEEAALLQHRLDDMNQRWNDLKVKSANIRAHLEASAEKWNRLLTSLEELIKWLNTKDEELKKQMPIGGDVPTLQQQYDHCKVSCITFIDTYATMNNRMSQI
;
A
#
# COMPACT_ATOMS: atom_id res chain seq x y z
N MET A 1 10.53 4.54 8.05
CA MET A 1 9.30 3.75 7.80
C MET A 1 9.14 3.36 6.32
N SER A 2 9.35 4.28 5.36
CA SER A 2 9.31 3.97 3.91
C SER A 2 10.28 2.87 3.44
N GLY A 3 11.48 2.79 4.03
CA GLY A 3 12.51 1.83 3.60
C GLY A 3 12.18 0.37 3.92
N LEU A 4 11.58 0.08 5.08
CA LEU A 4 11.23 -1.30 5.49
C LEU A 4 10.09 -1.86 4.63
N PHE A 5 9.16 -0.98 4.25
CA PHE A 5 8.03 -1.35 3.39
C PHE A 5 8.49 -1.68 1.96
N LEU A 6 9.42 -0.90 1.43
CA LEU A 6 10.03 -1.13 0.12
C LEU A 6 10.84 -2.44 0.09
N LEU A 7 11.53 -2.76 1.19
CA LEU A 7 12.29 -4.01 1.37
C LEU A 7 11.38 -5.25 1.31
N ILE A 8 10.24 -5.25 2.02
CA ILE A 8 9.28 -6.38 1.97
C ILE A 8 8.77 -6.60 0.55
N PHE A 9 8.54 -5.52 -0.20
CA PHE A 9 8.13 -5.59 -1.60
C PHE A 9 9.20 -6.19 -2.51
N GLN A 10 10.45 -5.77 -2.31
CA GLN A 10 11.58 -6.27 -3.07
C GLN A 10 11.89 -7.73 -2.75
N ASP A 11 11.76 -8.15 -1.49
CA ASP A 11 12.00 -9.53 -1.07
C ASP A 11 10.99 -10.49 -1.70
N ILE A 12 9.70 -10.10 -1.72
CA ILE A 12 8.65 -10.94 -2.33
C ILE A 12 8.82 -11.01 -3.85
N GLN A 13 9.18 -9.90 -4.50
CA GLN A 13 9.43 -9.89 -5.94
C GLN A 13 10.68 -10.71 -6.30
N ALA A 14 11.75 -10.60 -5.51
CA ALA A 14 12.97 -11.39 -5.67
C ALA A 14 12.71 -12.89 -5.47
N GLU A 15 11.85 -13.26 -4.52
CA GLU A 15 11.47 -14.65 -4.30
C GLU A 15 10.61 -15.20 -5.45
N ILE A 16 9.69 -14.39 -6.02
CA ILE A 16 8.94 -14.75 -7.23
C ILE A 16 9.88 -14.97 -8.42
N ASP A 17 10.84 -14.07 -8.62
CA ASP A 17 11.76 -14.11 -9.75
C ASP A 17 12.78 -15.25 -9.61
N ALA A 18 13.28 -15.51 -8.40
CA ALA A 18 14.20 -16.62 -8.12
C ALA A 18 13.57 -17.99 -8.45
N HIS A 19 12.26 -18.12 -8.26
CA HIS A 19 11.56 -19.36 -8.60
C HIS A 19 11.22 -19.45 -10.09
N ASN A 20 11.20 -18.35 -10.84
CA ASN A 20 10.80 -18.32 -12.26
C ASN A 20 11.74 -19.14 -13.16
N ASP A 21 13.04 -19.17 -12.84
CA ASP A 21 14.05 -19.89 -13.62
C ASP A 21 13.97 -21.42 -13.47
N ILE A 22 13.62 -21.91 -12.27
CA ILE A 22 13.37 -23.34 -12.02
C ILE A 22 12.22 -23.84 -12.89
N PHE A 23 11.20 -23.03 -13.09
CA PHE A 23 10.02 -23.44 -13.86
C PHE A 23 10.18 -23.32 -15.37
N LYS A 24 10.95 -22.33 -15.86
CA LYS A 24 11.39 -22.33 -17.27
C LYS A 24 12.20 -23.59 -17.60
N SER A 25 13.03 -24.04 -16.67
CA SER A 25 13.78 -25.31 -16.80
C SER A 25 12.84 -26.53 -16.87
N ILE A 26 11.78 -26.56 -16.05
CA ILE A 26 10.77 -27.63 -16.08
C ILE A 26 10.02 -27.67 -17.42
N ASP A 27 9.60 -26.53 -17.97
CA ASP A 27 8.91 -26.47 -19.27
C ASP A 27 9.83 -26.86 -20.43
N GLY A 28 11.10 -26.44 -20.39
CA GLY A 28 12.12 -26.85 -21.35
C GLY A 28 12.41 -28.36 -21.30
N ASN A 29 12.38 -28.96 -20.11
CA ASN A 29 12.60 -30.40 -19.93
C ASN A 29 11.38 -31.22 -20.37
N ARG A 30 10.15 -30.72 -20.19
CA ARG A 30 8.90 -31.32 -20.70
C ARG A 30 9.00 -31.60 -22.20
N GLN A 31 9.37 -30.59 -22.98
CA GLN A 31 9.43 -30.71 -24.45
C GLN A 31 10.47 -31.74 -24.92
N LYS A 32 11.58 -31.88 -24.19
CA LYS A 32 12.63 -32.86 -24.51
C LYS A 32 12.20 -34.28 -24.18
N MET A 33 11.52 -34.48 -23.04
CA MET A 33 11.13 -35.81 -22.57
C MET A 33 9.94 -36.39 -23.35
N VAL A 34 8.93 -35.58 -23.68
CA VAL A 34 7.79 -36.02 -24.51
C VAL A 34 8.27 -36.47 -25.89
N LYS A 35 9.25 -35.77 -26.46
CA LYS A 35 9.88 -36.18 -27.74
C LYS A 35 10.68 -37.47 -27.62
N ALA A 36 11.28 -37.76 -26.46
CA ALA A 36 12.11 -38.93 -26.26
C ALA A 36 11.32 -40.23 -26.07
N LEU A 37 10.09 -40.16 -25.52
CA LEU A 37 9.30 -41.35 -25.16
C LEU A 37 8.27 -41.80 -26.20
N GLY A 38 7.90 -40.96 -27.18
CA GLY A 38 6.97 -41.35 -28.24
C GLY A 38 5.58 -41.76 -27.72
N ASN A 39 4.95 -42.79 -28.31
CA ASN A 39 3.57 -43.22 -27.99
C ASN A 39 3.51 -44.45 -27.05
N SER A 40 4.45 -44.59 -26.11
CA SER A 40 4.42 -45.70 -25.14
C SER A 40 3.48 -45.42 -23.95
N GLU A 41 3.11 -46.45 -23.20
CA GLU A 41 2.31 -46.30 -21.98
C GLU A 41 3.09 -45.55 -20.88
N GLU A 42 4.42 -45.69 -20.82
CA GLU A 42 5.27 -44.86 -19.97
C GLU A 42 5.25 -43.37 -20.41
N ALA A 43 5.12 -43.10 -21.71
CA ALA A 43 4.96 -41.74 -22.22
C ALA A 43 3.64 -41.10 -21.74
N ALA A 44 2.55 -41.88 -21.72
CA ALA A 44 1.25 -41.42 -21.22
C ALA A 44 1.27 -41.14 -19.71
N LEU A 45 1.88 -42.02 -18.91
CA LEU A 45 2.05 -41.81 -17.46
C LEU A 45 2.93 -40.59 -17.17
N LEU A 46 4.01 -40.40 -17.94
CA LEU A 46 4.86 -39.22 -17.79
C LEU A 46 4.09 -37.94 -18.15
N GLN A 47 3.33 -37.95 -19.24
CA GLN A 47 2.53 -36.81 -19.67
C GLN A 47 1.55 -36.38 -18.57
N HIS A 48 0.82 -37.31 -17.96
CA HIS A 48 -0.06 -37.02 -16.83
C HIS A 48 0.68 -36.37 -15.65
N ARG A 49 1.88 -36.88 -15.29
CA ARG A 49 2.70 -36.28 -14.22
C ARG A 49 3.18 -34.87 -14.57
N LEU A 50 3.52 -34.63 -15.83
CA LEU A 50 3.93 -33.31 -16.32
C LEU A 50 2.77 -32.31 -16.29
N ASP A 51 1.56 -32.76 -16.61
CA ASP A 51 0.35 -31.94 -16.55
C ASP A 51 -0.02 -31.59 -15.09
N ASP A 52 0.07 -32.54 -14.16
CA ASP A 52 -0.12 -32.29 -12.72
C ASP A 52 0.89 -31.26 -12.20
N MET A 53 2.18 -31.41 -12.55
CA MET A 53 3.20 -30.43 -12.20
C MET A 53 2.91 -29.04 -12.79
N ASN A 54 2.41 -28.97 -14.03
CA ASN A 54 2.05 -27.71 -14.67
C ASN A 54 0.87 -27.03 -13.97
N GLN A 55 -0.13 -27.82 -13.57
CA GLN A 55 -1.28 -27.32 -12.83
C GLN A 55 -0.85 -26.76 -11.48
N ARG A 56 -0.07 -27.51 -10.70
CA ARG A 56 0.45 -27.07 -9.41
C ARG A 56 1.30 -25.80 -9.53
N TRP A 57 2.06 -25.66 -10.62
CA TRP A 57 2.79 -24.42 -10.90
C TRP A 57 1.87 -23.23 -11.18
N ASN A 58 0.83 -23.42 -12.00
CA ASN A 58 -0.14 -22.38 -12.28
C ASN A 58 -0.86 -21.94 -10.99
N ASP A 59 -1.27 -22.89 -10.15
CA ASP A 59 -1.89 -22.59 -8.85
C ASP A 59 -0.95 -21.80 -7.95
N LEU A 60 0.34 -22.14 -7.92
CA LEU A 60 1.34 -21.41 -7.15
C LEU A 60 1.51 -19.97 -7.65
N LYS A 61 1.57 -19.76 -8.98
CA LYS A 61 1.63 -18.41 -9.57
C LYS A 61 0.42 -17.56 -9.19
N VAL A 62 -0.78 -18.15 -9.27
CA VAL A 62 -2.02 -17.44 -8.89
C VAL A 62 -2.00 -17.07 -7.40
N LYS A 63 -1.64 -18.01 -6.52
CA LYS A 63 -1.53 -17.73 -5.07
C LYS A 63 -0.49 -16.64 -4.78
N SER A 64 0.67 -16.70 -5.43
CA SER A 64 1.72 -15.69 -5.30
C SER A 64 1.25 -14.31 -5.76
N ALA A 65 0.61 -14.21 -6.93
CA ALA A 65 0.05 -12.97 -7.44
C ALA A 65 -1.00 -12.38 -6.48
N ASN A 66 -1.85 -13.22 -5.89
CA ASN A 66 -2.87 -12.80 -4.92
C ASN A 66 -2.24 -12.26 -3.62
N ILE A 67 -1.21 -12.93 -3.10
CA ILE A 67 -0.48 -12.47 -1.91
C ILE A 67 0.13 -11.09 -2.17
N ARG A 68 0.79 -10.92 -3.32
CA ARG A 68 1.36 -9.63 -3.72
C ARG A 68 0.30 -8.55 -3.81
N ALA A 69 -0.80 -8.79 -4.52
CA ALA A 69 -1.89 -7.81 -4.66
C ALA A 69 -2.47 -7.41 -3.30
N HIS A 70 -2.61 -8.36 -2.37
CA HIS A 70 -3.08 -8.07 -1.02
C HIS A 70 -2.09 -7.19 -0.23
N LEU A 71 -0.79 -7.45 -0.36
CA LEU A 71 0.25 -6.65 0.27
C LEU A 71 0.37 -5.25 -0.35
N GLU A 72 0.16 -5.12 -1.67
CA GLU A 72 0.09 -3.82 -2.38
C GLU A 72 -1.07 -2.99 -1.88
N ALA A 73 -2.26 -3.58 -1.77
CA ALA A 73 -3.42 -2.89 -1.24
C ALA A 73 -3.20 -2.46 0.23
N SER A 74 -2.58 -3.32 1.04
CA SER A 74 -2.24 -3.01 2.43
C SER A 74 -1.18 -1.89 2.51
N ALA A 75 -0.18 -1.90 1.64
CA ALA A 75 0.83 -0.85 1.48
C ALA A 75 0.19 0.51 1.33
N GLU A 76 -0.72 0.57 0.36
CA GLU A 76 -1.31 1.79 -0.10
C GLU A 76 -2.14 2.42 1.01
N LYS A 77 -2.90 1.60 1.76
CA LYS A 77 -3.63 2.05 2.96
C LYS A 77 -2.69 2.61 4.02
N TRP A 78 -1.61 1.90 4.35
CA TRP A 78 -0.63 2.39 5.32
C TRP A 78 0.03 3.72 4.89
N ASN A 79 0.40 3.84 3.62
CA ASN A 79 0.97 5.07 3.08
C ASN A 79 -0.03 6.23 3.15
N ARG A 80 -1.29 6.00 2.74
CA ARG A 80 -2.36 7.01 2.85
C ARG A 80 -2.57 7.46 4.29
N LEU A 81 -2.54 6.53 5.25
CA LEU A 81 -2.69 6.85 6.67
C LEU A 81 -1.50 7.69 7.16
N LEU A 82 -0.28 7.27 6.84
CA LEU A 82 0.93 7.99 7.22
C LEU A 82 0.93 9.42 6.67
N THR A 83 0.61 9.60 5.38
CA THR A 83 0.49 10.93 4.78
C THR A 83 -0.58 11.77 5.46
N SER A 84 -1.74 11.20 5.78
CA SER A 84 -2.81 11.91 6.48
C SER A 84 -2.41 12.34 7.90
N LEU A 85 -1.66 11.50 8.61
CA LEU A 85 -1.10 11.84 9.93
C LEU A 85 -0.04 12.93 9.84
N GLU A 86 0.85 12.89 8.86
CA GLU A 86 1.86 13.93 8.63
C GLU A 86 1.20 15.29 8.31
N GLU A 87 0.15 15.30 7.49
CA GLU A 87 -0.65 16.49 7.21
C GLU A 87 -1.32 17.04 8.47
N LEU A 88 -1.91 16.18 9.30
CA LEU A 88 -2.53 16.56 10.57
C LEU A 88 -1.50 17.17 11.53
N ILE A 89 -0.33 16.55 11.67
CA ILE A 89 0.76 17.07 12.53
C ILE A 89 1.22 18.44 12.04
N LYS A 90 1.46 18.61 10.74
CA LYS A 90 1.85 19.91 10.15
C LYS A 90 0.79 20.98 10.39
N TRP A 91 -0.48 20.61 10.27
CA TRP A 91 -1.59 21.53 10.52
C TRP A 91 -1.69 21.92 12.00
N LEU A 92 -1.58 20.95 12.93
CA LEU A 92 -1.56 21.22 14.37
C LEU A 92 -0.43 22.16 14.75
N ASN A 93 0.78 21.93 14.24
CA ASN A 93 1.92 22.82 14.48
C ASN A 93 1.67 24.23 13.94
N THR A 94 1.04 24.35 12.76
CA THR A 94 0.69 25.66 12.19
C THR A 94 -0.31 26.40 13.07
N LYS A 95 -1.34 25.70 13.55
CA LYS A 95 -2.35 26.27 14.44
C LYS A 95 -1.78 26.66 15.80
N ASP A 96 -0.88 25.86 16.35
CA ASP A 96 -0.16 26.18 17.59
C ASP A 96 0.67 27.47 17.43
N GLU A 97 1.38 27.63 16.31
CA GLU A 97 2.13 28.86 16.02
C GLU A 97 1.23 30.08 15.76
N GLU A 98 0.07 29.91 15.11
CA GLU A 98 -0.93 30.98 14.95
C GLU A 98 -1.48 31.43 16.31
N LEU A 99 -1.79 30.48 17.21
CA LEU A 99 -2.28 30.76 18.56
C LEU A 99 -1.23 31.51 19.40
N LYS A 100 0.05 31.11 19.33
CA LYS A 100 1.15 31.82 20.02
C LYS A 100 1.35 33.25 19.53
N LYS A 101 0.99 33.54 18.28
CA LYS A 101 1.11 34.87 17.66
C LYS A 101 -0.11 35.76 17.88
N GLN A 102 -1.15 35.28 18.54
CA GLN A 102 -2.33 36.11 18.81
C GLN A 102 -1.95 37.30 19.70
N MET A 103 -2.43 38.48 19.29
CA MET A 103 -2.19 39.73 20.00
C MET A 103 -2.86 39.71 21.38
N PRO A 104 -2.32 40.44 22.38
CA PRO A 104 -3.01 40.66 23.65
C PRO A 104 -4.40 41.26 23.43
N ILE A 105 -5.33 40.96 24.35
CA ILE A 105 -6.71 41.44 24.29
C ILE A 105 -6.71 42.98 24.30
N GLY A 106 -7.41 43.58 23.34
CA GLY A 106 -7.55 45.04 23.22
C GLY A 106 -8.44 45.64 24.30
N GLY A 107 -8.17 46.88 24.70
CA GLY A 107 -8.97 47.58 25.73
C GLY A 107 -10.20 48.32 25.20
N ASP A 108 -10.25 48.60 23.89
CA ASP A 108 -11.32 49.33 23.23
C ASP A 108 -12.28 48.41 22.44
N VAL A 109 -13.52 48.86 22.28
CA VAL A 109 -14.60 48.10 21.63
C VAL A 109 -14.29 47.71 20.18
N PRO A 110 -13.76 48.60 19.30
CA PRO A 110 -13.33 48.22 17.96
C PRO A 110 -12.31 47.08 17.92
N THR A 111 -11.27 47.15 18.75
CA THR A 111 -10.24 46.09 18.81
C THR A 111 -10.82 44.77 19.30
N LEU A 112 -11.70 44.80 20.29
CA LEU A 112 -12.40 43.60 20.79
C LEU A 112 -13.30 42.96 19.72
N GLN A 113 -14.01 43.77 18.93
CA GLN A 113 -14.85 43.27 17.84
C GLN A 113 -14.00 42.58 16.77
N GLN A 114 -12.88 43.18 16.38
CA GLN A 114 -11.95 42.58 15.42
C GLN A 114 -11.35 41.26 15.93
N GLN A 115 -11.00 41.19 17.21
CA GLN A 115 -10.50 39.97 17.85
C GLN A 115 -11.57 38.87 17.90
N TYR A 116 -12.81 39.23 18.22
CA TYR A 116 -13.94 38.31 18.22
C TYR A 116 -14.19 37.71 16.84
N ASP A 117 -14.24 38.54 15.80
CA ASP A 117 -14.48 38.09 14.42
C ASP A 117 -13.34 37.19 13.93
N HIS A 118 -12.08 37.54 14.24
CA HIS A 118 -10.92 36.70 13.94
C HIS A 118 -10.98 35.33 14.65
N CYS A 119 -11.29 35.31 15.95
CA CYS A 119 -11.43 34.08 16.73
C CYS A 119 -12.55 33.20 16.18
N LYS A 120 -13.70 33.79 15.85
CA LYS A 120 -14.85 33.07 15.28
C LYS A 120 -14.50 32.40 13.95
N VAL A 121 -13.84 33.12 13.04
CA VAL A 121 -13.39 32.54 11.75
C VAL A 121 -12.37 31.43 12.00
N SER A 122 -11.40 31.65 12.89
CA SER A 122 -10.39 30.64 13.22
C SER A 122 -11.04 29.35 13.76
N CYS A 123 -12.00 29.45 14.68
CA CYS A 123 -12.76 28.31 15.19
C CYS A 123 -13.52 27.55 14.10
N ILE A 124 -14.18 28.25 13.17
CA ILE A 124 -14.89 27.61 12.05
C ILE A 124 -13.89 26.82 11.19
N THR A 125 -12.80 27.47 10.76
CA THR A 125 -11.78 26.80 9.94
C THR A 125 -11.14 25.60 10.65
N PHE A 126 -11.02 25.66 11.98
CA PHE A 126 -10.53 24.56 12.79
C PHE A 126 -11.46 23.35 12.70
N ILE A 127 -12.75 23.57 12.93
CA ILE A 127 -13.77 22.52 12.90
C ILE A 127 -13.86 21.89 11.51
N ASP A 128 -13.89 22.71 10.46
CA ASP A 128 -14.01 22.23 9.07
C ASP A 128 -12.80 21.40 8.65
N THR A 129 -11.59 21.87 8.99
CA THR A 129 -10.35 21.16 8.63
C THR A 129 -10.22 19.87 9.43
N TYR A 130 -10.55 19.89 10.72
CA TYR A 130 -10.59 18.69 11.57
C TYR A 130 -11.58 17.66 11.01
N ALA A 131 -12.80 18.08 10.69
CA ALA A 131 -13.82 17.20 10.12
C ALA A 131 -13.36 16.59 8.78
N THR A 132 -12.72 17.39 7.93
CA THR A 132 -12.17 16.93 6.64
C THR A 132 -11.08 15.88 6.85
N MET A 133 -10.11 16.14 7.72
CA MET A 133 -9.02 15.20 8.01
C MET A 133 -9.54 13.92 8.66
N ASN A 134 -10.47 14.02 9.60
CA ASN A 134 -11.07 12.88 10.27
C ASN A 134 -11.88 12.00 9.29
N ASN A 135 -12.64 12.63 8.39
CA ASN A 135 -13.38 11.92 7.35
C ASN A 135 -12.42 11.17 6.40
N ARG A 136 -11.34 11.82 5.96
CA ARG A 136 -10.31 11.19 5.12
C ARG A 136 -9.67 9.99 5.80
N MET A 137 -9.28 10.12 7.07
CA MET A 137 -8.69 9.02 7.83
C MET A 137 -9.66 7.85 8.04
N SER A 138 -10.96 8.12 8.19
CA SER A 138 -11.98 7.07 8.32
C SER A 138 -12.24 6.27 7.04
N GLN A 139 -11.77 6.75 5.88
CA GLN A 139 -11.97 6.09 4.58
C GLN A 139 -10.76 5.25 4.13
N ILE A 140 -9.68 5.22 4.92
CA ILE A 140 -8.45 4.46 4.64
C ILE A 140 -8.57 3.05 5.23
#